data_AF-A0A1G2CEG7-F1
#
_entry.id   AF-A0A1G2CEG7-F1
#
_cell.length_a   1.000
_cell.length_b   1.000
_cell.length_c   1.000
_cell.angle_alpha   90.00
_cell.angle_beta   90.00
_cell.angle_gamma   90.00
#
_symmetry.space_group_name_H-M   'P 1'
#
loop_
_entity.id
_entity.type
_entity.pdbx_description
1 polymer ?
#
loop_
_entity_poly.entity_id
_entity_poly.type
_entity_poly.pdbx_seq_one_letter_code
_entity_poly.pdbx_strand_id
1 'polypeptide(L)'
;MANLGAEVSRIISLQEQHEVVLAKEALSRAHKIIIEIKTLPDMKTRLQEMNALSDVIDNILEPQPTLHISTQHIKSYFVPFVVRLMAG
;
A
#
# COMPACT_ATOMS: atom_id res chain seq x y z
N MET A 1 5.97 14.88 4.28
CA MET A 1 6.09 13.66 3.47
C MET A 1 5.00 12.69 3.93
N ALA A 2 3.98 12.44 3.10
CA ALA A 2 3.09 11.32 3.36
C ALA A 2 3.90 10.04 3.14
N ASN A 3 4.02 9.18 4.15
CA ASN A 3 4.69 7.90 3.99
C ASN A 3 3.68 6.88 3.45
N LEU A 4 4.16 5.89 2.70
CA LEU A 4 3.31 4.87 2.08
C LEU A 4 2.40 4.17 3.11
N GLY A 5 2.91 3.93 4.32
CA GLY A 5 2.14 3.32 5.42
C GLY A 5 0.93 4.14 5.88
N ALA A 6 1.04 5.47 5.88
CA ALA A 6 -0.05 6.38 6.23
C ALA A 6 -1.14 6.38 5.16
N GLU A 7 -0.78 6.38 3.87
CA GLU A 7 -1.76 6.27 2.79
C GLU A 7 -2.46 4.91 2.80
N VAL A 8 -1.75 3.81 3.01
CA VAL A 8 -2.38 2.48 3.11
C VAL A 8 -3.30 2.36 4.33
N SER A 9 -2.89 2.89 5.48
CA SER A 9 -3.76 2.95 6.66
C SER A 9 -5.01 3.77 6.39
N ARG A 10 -4.88 4.87 5.62
CA ARG A 10 -5.98 5.73 5.22
C ARG A 10 -6.93 5.04 4.24
N ILE A 11 -6.41 4.31 3.24
CA ILE A 11 -7.22 3.52 2.30
C ILE A 11 -8.10 2.55 3.07
N ILE A 12 -7.51 1.78 4.00
CA ILE A 12 -8.22 0.81 4.84
C ILE A 12 -9.33 1.50 5.65
N SER A 13 -9.00 2.59 6.36
CA SER A 13 -9.97 3.29 7.18
C SER A 13 -11.13 3.87 6.37
N LEU A 14 -10.87 4.38 5.17
CA LEU A 14 -11.90 4.95 4.29
C LEU A 14 -12.76 3.86 3.64
N GLN A 15 -12.16 2.71 3.31
CA GLN A 15 -12.88 1.53 2.85
C GLN A 15 -13.84 1.00 3.93
N GLU A 16 -13.38 0.90 5.18
CA GLU A 16 -14.21 0.51 6.34
C GLU A 16 -15.37 1.51 6.57
N GLN A 17 -15.17 2.79 6.25
CA GLN A 17 -16.18 3.85 6.35
C GLN A 17 -17.08 3.97 5.10
N HIS A 18 -16.87 3.15 4.07
CA HIS A 18 -17.57 3.23 2.77
C HIS A 18 -17.36 4.57 2.02
N GLU A 19 -16.29 5.30 2.36
CA GLU A 19 -15.89 6.57 1.73
C GLU A 19 -15.09 6.30 0.44
N VAL A 20 -15.73 5.67 -0.54
CA VAL A 20 -15.08 5.10 -1.74
C VAL A 20 -14.28 6.14 -2.54
N VAL A 21 -14.80 7.36 -2.68
CA VAL A 21 -14.12 8.43 -3.45
C VAL A 21 -12.80 8.79 -2.78
N LEU A 22 -12.82 9.05 -1.47
CA LEU A 22 -11.64 9.39 -0.70
C LEU A 22 -10.63 8.23 -0.64
N ALA A 23 -11.12 7.00 -0.59
CA ALA A 23 -10.28 5.80 -0.62
C ALA A 23 -9.51 5.70 -1.95
N LYS A 24 -10.17 5.97 -3.09
CA LYS A 24 -9.54 6.01 -4.41
C LYS A 24 -8.49 7.12 -4.53
N GLU A 25 -8.74 8.28 -3.93
CA GLU A 25 -7.75 9.36 -3.89
C GLU A 25 -6.50 8.96 -3.09
N ALA A 26 -6.70 8.29 -1.94
CA ALA A 26 -5.60 7.75 -1.15
C ALA A 26 -4.82 6.65 -1.88
N LEU A 27 -5.52 5.77 -2.61
CA LEU A 27 -4.91 4.76 -3.49
C LEU A 27 -4.04 5.42 -4.56
N SER A 28 -4.53 6.46 -5.24
CA SER A 28 -3.76 7.19 -6.24
C SER A 28 -2.48 7.80 -5.66
N ARG A 29 -2.53 8.33 -4.43
CA ARG A 29 -1.33 8.83 -3.74
C ARG A 29 -0.36 7.71 -3.37
N ALA A 30 -0.86 6.58 -2.87
CA ALA A 30 -0.03 5.41 -2.58
C ALA A 30 0.73 4.92 -3.82
N HIS A 31 0.08 4.87 -4.99
CA HIS A 31 0.73 4.52 -6.25
C HIS A 31 1.83 5.46 -6.67
N LYS A 32 1.63 6.78 -6.53
CA LYS A 32 2.68 7.76 -6.82
C LYS A 32 3.91 7.50 -5.94
N ILE A 33 3.70 7.26 -4.64
CA ILE A 33 4.79 6.94 -3.71
C ILE A 33 5.49 5.63 -4.10
N ILE A 34 4.76 4.59 -4.49
CA ILE A 34 5.35 3.31 -4.94
C ILE A 34 6.19 3.52 -6.19
N ILE A 35 5.72 4.30 -7.17
CA ILE A 35 6.48 4.61 -8.38
C ILE A 35 7.78 5.34 -8.02
N GLU A 36 7.71 6.35 -7.15
CA GLU A 36 8.90 7.06 -6.66
C GLU A 36 9.89 6.11 -5.98
N ILE A 37 9.42 5.24 -5.08
CA ILE A 37 10.25 4.24 -4.39
C ILE A 37 10.93 3.29 -5.40
N LYS A 38 10.19 2.79 -6.41
CA LYS A 38 10.74 1.89 -7.44
C LYS A 38 11.89 2.52 -8.25
N THR A 39 12.00 3.85 -8.30
CA THR A 39 13.10 4.53 -9.00
C THR A 39 14.40 4.58 -8.21
N LEU A 40 14.36 4.31 -6.89
CA LEU A 40 15.55 4.33 -6.04
C LEU A 40 16.50 3.18 -6.38
N PRO A 41 17.83 3.42 -6.44
CA PRO A 41 18.82 2.40 -6.81
C PRO A 41 18.71 1.11 -5.98
N ASP A 42 18.51 1.24 -4.67
CA ASP A 42 18.46 0.13 -3.72
C ASP A 42 17.19 -0.71 -3.87
N MET A 43 16.12 -0.10 -4.40
CA MET A 43 14.83 -0.77 -4.61
C MET A 43 14.78 -1.62 -5.86
N LYS A 44 15.76 -1.49 -6.77
CA LYS A 44 15.83 -2.33 -7.99
C LYS A 44 15.90 -3.82 -7.64
N THR A 45 16.54 -4.17 -6.52
CA THR A 45 16.62 -5.56 -6.03
C THR A 45 15.33 -6.05 -5.39
N ARG A 46 14.43 -5.13 -5.01
CA ARG A 46 13.16 -5.41 -4.31
C ARG A 46 11.92 -5.13 -5.16
N LEU A 47 12.08 -5.05 -6.49
CA LEU A 47 10.98 -4.77 -7.41
C LEU A 47 9.83 -5.77 -7.29
N GLN A 48 10.13 -7.06 -7.06
CA GLN A 48 9.11 -8.09 -6.86
C GLN A 48 8.27 -7.84 -5.59
N GLU A 49 8.91 -7.52 -4.48
CA GLU A 49 8.20 -7.14 -3.24
C GLU A 49 7.34 -5.90 -3.46
N MET A 50 7.82 -4.94 -4.25
CA MET A 50 7.08 -3.72 -4.53
C MET A 50 5.93 -3.88 -5.50
N ASN A 51 6.00 -4.86 -6.41
CA ASN A 51 4.87 -5.24 -7.25
C ASN A 51 3.82 -5.95 -6.41
N ALA A 52 4.22 -6.94 -5.60
CA ALA A 52 3.31 -7.65 -4.71
C ALA A 52 2.59 -6.70 -3.74
N LEU A 53 3.30 -5.69 -3.23
CA LEU A 53 2.68 -4.67 -2.38
C LEU A 53 1.63 -3.84 -3.12
N SER A 54 1.92 -3.44 -4.36
CA SER A 54 0.98 -2.71 -5.21
C SER A 54 -0.27 -3.54 -5.46
N ASP A 55 -0.11 -4.81 -5.83
CA ASP A 55 -1.21 -5.73 -6.11
C ASP A 55 -2.13 -5.90 -4.88
N VAL A 56 -1.54 -6.03 -3.68
CA VAL A 56 -2.30 -6.11 -2.42
C VAL A 56 -3.07 -4.82 -2.16
N ILE A 57 -2.46 -3.66 -2.36
CA ILE A 57 -3.11 -2.36 -2.12
C ILE A 57 -4.27 -2.14 -3.10
N ASP A 58 -4.08 -2.47 -4.38
CA ASP A 58 -5.13 -2.41 -5.41
C ASP A 58 -6.32 -3.30 -5.05
N ASN A 59 -6.03 -4.47 -4.47
CA ASN A 59 -7.06 -5.42 -4.09
C ASN A 59 -8.01 -4.88 -3.00
N ILE A 60 -7.56 -3.97 -2.13
CA ILE A 60 -8.36 -3.44 -1.01
C ILE A 60 -9.66 -2.77 -1.48
N LEU A 61 -9.64 -2.14 -2.65
CA LEU A 61 -10.79 -1.41 -3.18
C LEU A 61 -11.52 -2.16 -4.30
N GLU A 62 -11.14 -3.41 -4.59
CA GLU A 62 -11.87 -4.24 -5.55
C GLU A 62 -13.27 -4.57 -5.02
N PRO A 63 -14.32 -4.48 -5.86
CA PRO A 63 -15.68 -4.89 -5.47
C PRO A 63 -15.77 -6.37 -5.09
N GLN A 64 -14.88 -7.19 -5.66
CA GLN A 64 -14.71 -8.60 -5.38
C GLN A 64 -13.21 -8.87 -5.21
N PRO A 65 -12.65 -8.62 -4.02
CA PRO A 65 -11.23 -8.75 -3.80
C PRO A 65 -10.79 -10.19 -4.05
N THR A 66 -9.92 -10.39 -5.03
CA THR A 66 -9.32 -11.71 -5.32
C THR A 66 -8.41 -12.21 -4.20
N LEU A 67 -7.93 -11.30 -3.34
CA LEU A 67 -7.15 -11.60 -2.15
C LEU A 67 -8.03 -11.40 -0.89
N HIS A 68 -8.38 -12.50 -0.23
CA HIS A 68 -9.05 -12.45 1.08
C HIS A 68 -8.05 -12.14 2.20
N ILE A 69 -7.49 -10.94 2.18
CA ILE A 69 -6.52 -10.49 3.19
C ILE A 69 -7.26 -9.64 4.22
N SER A 70 -7.22 -10.05 5.49
CA SER A 70 -7.79 -9.22 6.55
C SER A 70 -6.99 -7.92 6.70
N THR A 71 -7.67 -6.82 7.02
CA THR A 71 -7.02 -5.53 7.31
C THR A 71 -5.99 -5.63 8.42
N GLN A 72 -6.19 -6.56 9.36
CA GLN A 72 -5.22 -6.91 10.40
C GLN A 72 -3.93 -7.54 9.84
N HIS A 73 -4.04 -8.45 8.86
CA HIS A 73 -2.88 -9.01 8.18
C HIS A 73 -2.10 -7.95 7.41
N ILE A 74 -2.80 -7.06 6.68
CA ILE A 74 -2.15 -5.95 5.98
C ILE A 74 -1.36 -5.10 6.97
N LYS A 75 -1.98 -4.64 8.06
CA LYS A 75 -1.32 -3.84 9.10
C LYS A 75 -0.09 -4.55 9.71
N SER A 76 -0.20 -5.85 9.99
CA SER A 76 0.90 -6.64 10.57
C SER A 76 2.10 -6.86 9.64
N TYR A 77 1.88 -6.87 8.32
CA TYR A 77 2.95 -7.06 7.33
C TYR A 77 3.54 -5.72 6.86
N PHE A 78 2.67 -4.73 6.66
CA PHE A 78 3.02 -3.46 6.04
C PHE A 78 3.94 -2.61 6.91
N VAL A 79 3.67 -2.55 8.22
CA VAL A 79 4.48 -1.73 9.14
C VAL A 79 5.92 -2.24 9.22
N PRO A 80 6.20 -3.54 9.46
CA PRO A 80 7.56 -4.07 9.40
C PRO A 80 8.22 -3.91 8.04
N PHE A 81 7.46 -4.04 6.95
CA PHE A 81 7.97 -3.86 5.59
C PHE A 81 8.49 -2.43 5.37
N VAL A 82 7.68 -1.41 5.68
CA VAL A 82 8.07 0.00 5.54
C VAL A 82 9.28 0.33 6.42
N VAL A 83 9.34 -0.20 7.64
CA VAL A 83 10.50 0.00 8.53
C VAL A 83 11.77 -0.61 7.92
N ARG A 84 11.71 -1.85 7.39
CA ARG A 84 12.84 -2.47 6.68
C ARG A 84 13.23 -1.74 5.39
N LEU A 85 12.31 -1.00 4.81
CA LEU A 85 12.51 -0.23 3.59
C LEU A 85 13.25 1.09 3.87
N MET A 86 12.98 1.72 5.02
CA MET A 86 13.58 3.00 5.41
C MET A 86 14.85 2.86 6.27
N ALA A 87 15.12 1.68 6.83
CA ALA A 87 16.31 1.39 7.62
C ALA A 87 17.50 0.84 6.79
N GLY A 88 17.33 0.75 5.46
CA GLY A 88 18.37 0.36 4.51
C GLY A 88 19.03 1.57 3.88
#